data_AF-A0A524BER2-F1
#
_entry.id   AF-A0A524BER2-F1
#
_cell.length_a   1.000
_cell.length_b   1.000
_cell.length_c   1.000
_cell.angle_alpha   90.00
_cell.angle_beta   90.00
_cell.angle_gamma   90.00
#
_symmetry.space_group_name_H-M   'P 1'
#
loop_
_entity.id
_entity.type
_entity.pdbx_description
1 polymer ?
#
loop_
_entity_poly.entity_id
_entity_poly.type
_entity_poly.pdbx_seq_one_letter_code
_entity_poly.pdbx_strand_id
1 'polypeptide(L)'
;MWMPLDAVPRESTLEFIAGSHLGPWLMPRTFRDEQAKWFPEGTLGELPKIEDDRDAYPILGWALEPGDAVWFHMLTLHGSAGTTSMRRAFSLRFLGDDMVHAPRPWRTSPEFAGLKDELPEGVPMDHPLFPVLI
;
A
#
# COMPACT_ATOMS: atom_id res chain seq x y z
N MET A 1 1.55 4.19 -6.79
CA MET A 1 0.76 5.34 -7.27
C MET A 1 -0.69 5.16 -6.90
N TRP A 2 -1.36 6.25 -6.55
CA TRP A 2 -2.80 6.33 -6.38
C TRP A 2 -3.31 7.57 -7.11
N MET A 3 -4.40 7.43 -7.86
CA MET A 3 -5.05 8.53 -8.57
C MET A 3 -6.56 8.48 -8.36
N PRO A 4 -7.22 9.60 -8.06
CA PRO A 4 -8.67 9.63 -7.92
C PRO A 4 -9.35 9.70 -9.29
N LEU A 5 -10.55 9.12 -9.39
CA LEU A 5 -11.43 9.27 -10.56
C LEU A 5 -12.56 10.28 -10.33
N ASP A 6 -12.70 10.75 -9.08
CA ASP A 6 -13.68 11.73 -8.60
C ASP A 6 -12.92 12.77 -7.75
N ALA A 7 -13.46 13.98 -7.56
CA ALA A 7 -12.86 14.93 -6.62
C ALA A 7 -12.86 14.35 -5.19
N VAL A 8 -11.72 14.48 -4.48
CA VAL A 8 -11.55 13.94 -3.13
C VAL A 8 -11.10 15.06 -2.19
N PRO A 9 -11.97 15.49 -1.26
CA PRO A 9 -11.63 16.56 -0.34
C PRO A 9 -10.64 16.08 0.73
N ARG A 10 -9.92 17.03 1.35
CA ARG A 10 -8.78 16.74 2.24
C ARG A 10 -9.13 15.82 3.41
N GLU A 11 -10.33 15.95 3.95
CA GLU A 11 -10.86 15.16 5.07
C GLU A 11 -11.08 13.68 4.73
N SER A 12 -11.16 13.33 3.44
CA SER A 12 -11.43 11.96 2.98
C SER A 12 -10.39 11.44 2.00
N THR A 13 -9.25 12.13 1.89
CA THR A 13 -8.13 11.72 1.03
C THR A 13 -7.19 10.73 1.74
N LEU A 14 -6.14 10.31 1.05
CA LEU A 14 -5.04 9.56 1.66
C LEU A 14 -4.18 10.47 2.55
N GLU A 15 -3.76 9.92 3.68
CA GLU A 15 -2.78 10.51 4.58
C GLU A 15 -1.56 9.62 4.68
N PHE A 16 -0.40 10.24 4.92
CA PHE A 16 0.90 9.59 4.95
C PHE A 16 1.73 10.12 6.11
N ILE A 17 2.49 9.26 6.78
CA ILE A 17 3.52 9.72 7.73
C ILE A 17 4.82 9.94 6.98
N ALA A 18 5.26 11.19 6.88
CA ALA A 18 6.51 11.54 6.22
C ALA A 18 7.70 10.79 6.84
N GLY A 19 8.58 10.23 6.01
CA GLY A 19 9.78 9.51 6.46
C GLY A 19 9.53 8.07 6.97
N SER A 20 8.28 7.64 7.16
CA SER A 20 7.96 6.31 7.71
C SER A 20 8.54 5.13 6.91
N HIS A 21 8.71 5.30 5.59
CA HIS A 21 9.32 4.31 4.70
C HIS A 21 10.80 4.00 4.99
N LEU A 22 11.49 4.87 5.74
CA LEU A 22 12.86 4.66 6.21
C LEU A 22 12.91 3.89 7.54
N GLY A 23 11.76 3.70 8.17
CA GLY A 23 11.61 3.00 9.44
C GLY A 23 11.63 1.48 9.29
N PRO A 24 11.39 0.75 10.41
CA PRO A 24 11.29 -0.69 10.37
C PRO A 24 10.06 -1.15 9.59
N TRP A 25 10.03 -2.43 9.26
CA TRP A 25 8.82 -3.07 8.76
C TRP A 25 7.81 -3.20 9.88
N LEU A 26 6.58 -2.76 9.60
CA LEU A 26 5.48 -2.76 10.56
C LEU A 26 4.46 -3.84 10.22
N MET A 27 3.83 -4.39 11.24
CA MET A 27 2.85 -5.45 11.14
C MET A 27 1.64 -4.98 10.32
N PRO A 28 1.38 -5.56 9.12
CA PRO A 28 0.25 -5.15 8.31
C PRO A 28 -1.06 -5.63 8.94
N ARG A 29 -2.10 -4.79 8.84
CA ARG A 29 -3.45 -5.05 9.36
C ARG A 29 -4.49 -4.97 8.26
N THR A 30 -5.58 -5.74 8.36
CA THR A 30 -6.69 -5.65 7.41
C THR A 30 -7.39 -4.30 7.50
N PHE A 31 -7.73 -3.69 6.37
CA PHE A 31 -8.36 -2.35 6.34
C PHE A 31 -9.68 -2.27 7.11
N ARG A 32 -10.48 -3.34 7.12
CA ARG A 32 -11.82 -3.32 7.71
C ARG A 32 -11.84 -3.69 9.20
N ASP A 33 -11.06 -4.70 9.56
CA ASP A 33 -11.16 -5.33 10.88
C ASP A 33 -9.86 -5.18 11.71
N GLU A 34 -8.84 -4.51 11.18
CA GLU A 34 -7.54 -4.22 11.82
C GLU A 34 -6.75 -5.45 12.29
N GLN A 35 -6.98 -6.60 11.63
CA GLN A 35 -6.41 -7.87 12.06
C GLN A 35 -5.02 -8.10 11.45
N ALA A 36 -4.04 -8.46 12.30
CA ALA A 36 -2.73 -8.94 11.89
C ALA A 36 -2.81 -10.46 11.64
N LYS A 37 -2.69 -10.89 10.38
CA LYS A 37 -2.92 -12.30 9.99
C LYS A 37 -1.81 -12.94 9.16
N TRP A 38 -0.89 -12.15 8.65
CA TRP A 38 0.04 -12.59 7.60
C TRP A 38 1.40 -12.97 8.16
N PHE A 39 1.79 -12.38 9.28
CA PHE A 39 3.08 -12.64 9.91
C PHE A 39 2.87 -13.11 11.34
N PRO A 40 3.76 -13.98 11.88
CA PRO A 40 3.70 -14.35 13.28
C PRO A 40 3.82 -13.12 14.18
N GLU A 41 3.14 -13.18 15.34
CA GLU A 41 3.18 -12.08 16.31
C GLU A 41 4.63 -11.78 16.74
N GLY A 42 4.97 -10.50 16.82
CA GLY A 42 6.29 -10.04 17.23
C GLY A 42 7.40 -10.12 16.18
N THR A 43 7.13 -10.61 14.95
CA THR A 43 8.18 -10.65 13.91
C THR A 43 8.42 -9.31 13.22
N LEU A 44 7.46 -8.39 13.30
CA LEU A 44 7.53 -7.04 12.74
C LEU A 44 7.18 -6.01 13.83
N GLY A 45 7.54 -4.74 13.63
CA GLY A 45 7.20 -3.67 14.58
C GLY A 45 5.69 -3.42 14.62
N GLU A 46 5.17 -2.98 15.76
CA GLU A 46 3.75 -2.62 15.89
C GLU A 46 3.47 -1.23 15.34
N LEU A 47 2.23 -1.04 14.85
CA LEU A 47 1.78 0.27 14.39
C LEU A 47 1.75 1.24 15.58
N PRO A 48 2.36 2.44 15.47
CA PRO A 48 2.20 3.46 16.49
C PRO A 48 0.73 3.86 16.63
N LYS A 49 0.31 4.25 17.84
CA LYS A 49 -1.03 4.77 18.11
C LYS A 49 -1.16 6.21 17.62
N ILE A 50 -1.20 6.37 16.29
CA ILE A 50 -1.16 7.68 15.62
C ILE A 50 -2.35 8.55 16.03
N GLU A 51 -3.52 7.94 16.23
CA GLU A 51 -4.74 8.67 16.59
C GLU A 51 -4.75 9.15 18.05
N ASP A 52 -3.91 8.61 18.94
CA ASP A 52 -3.82 9.07 20.33
C ASP A 52 -3.18 10.48 20.42
N ASP A 53 -2.29 10.81 19.49
CA ASP A 53 -1.61 12.12 19.39
C ASP A 53 -1.13 12.37 17.96
N ARG A 54 -2.04 12.86 17.09
CA ARG A 54 -1.75 13.08 15.68
C ARG A 54 -0.69 14.16 15.45
N ASP A 55 -0.62 15.16 16.34
CA ASP A 55 0.30 16.30 16.21
C ASP A 55 1.77 15.89 16.45
N ALA A 56 2.01 14.74 17.09
CA ALA A 56 3.34 14.16 17.23
C ALA A 56 3.90 13.58 15.92
N TYR A 57 3.10 13.48 14.85
CA TYR A 57 3.51 12.85 13.59
C TYR A 57 3.45 13.85 12.42
N PRO A 58 4.41 13.79 11.48
CA PRO A 58 4.39 14.60 10.27
C PRO A 58 3.40 14.03 9.24
N ILE A 59 2.11 14.20 9.49
CA ILE A 59 1.03 13.69 8.63
C ILE A 59 0.87 14.59 7.41
N LEU A 60 1.05 14.03 6.22
CA LEU A 60 0.87 14.69 4.93
C LEU A 60 -0.41 14.21 4.26
N GLY A 61 -1.11 15.11 3.58
CA GLY A 61 -2.29 14.80 2.78
C GLY A 61 -2.80 16.03 2.04
N TRP A 62 -3.51 15.82 0.93
CA TRP A 62 -3.96 16.88 0.03
C TRP A 62 -5.37 16.57 -0.47
N ALA A 63 -6.19 17.61 -0.68
CA ALA A 63 -7.34 17.47 -1.56
C ALA A 63 -6.85 17.19 -2.98
N LEU A 64 -7.56 16.32 -3.71
CA LEU A 64 -7.15 15.85 -5.03
C LEU A 64 -8.31 15.93 -6.01
N GLU A 65 -8.02 16.35 -7.23
CA GLU A 65 -8.96 16.40 -8.34
C GLU A 65 -8.65 15.31 -9.38
N PRO A 66 -9.60 14.93 -10.25
CA PRO A 66 -9.32 14.05 -11.37
C PRO A 66 -8.17 14.60 -12.23
N GLY A 67 -7.10 13.80 -12.38
CA GLY A 67 -5.86 14.20 -13.04
C GLY A 67 -4.67 14.30 -12.08
N ASP A 68 -4.90 14.45 -10.79
CA ASP A 68 -3.86 14.37 -9.78
C ASP A 68 -3.40 12.92 -9.53
N ALA A 69 -2.18 12.76 -9.05
CA ALA A 69 -1.66 11.47 -8.62
C ALA A 69 -0.73 11.62 -7.42
N VAL A 70 -0.83 10.69 -6.48
CA VAL A 70 0.09 10.58 -5.34
C VAL A 70 0.97 9.36 -5.51
N TRP A 71 2.27 9.58 -5.38
CA TRP A 71 3.30 8.55 -5.42
C TRP A 71 3.92 8.41 -4.04
N PHE A 72 4.03 7.18 -3.57
CA PHE A 72 4.57 6.86 -2.25
C PHE A 72 5.20 5.47 -2.28
N HIS A 73 6.19 5.28 -1.41
CA HIS A 73 6.90 4.02 -1.25
C HIS A 73 6.00 2.95 -0.60
N MET A 74 6.20 1.67 -0.92
CA MET A 74 5.36 0.58 -0.38
C MET A 74 5.44 0.44 1.15
N LEU A 75 6.56 0.87 1.75
CA LEU A 75 6.74 0.91 3.21
C LEU A 75 6.21 2.18 3.88
N THR A 76 5.73 3.17 3.12
CA THR A 76 5.17 4.38 3.72
C THR A 76 3.90 4.01 4.49
N LEU A 77 3.84 4.36 5.78
CA LEU A 77 2.61 4.31 6.55
C LEU A 77 1.60 5.26 5.94
N HIS A 78 0.45 4.72 5.56
CA HIS A 78 -0.63 5.45 4.94
C HIS A 78 -1.99 4.94 5.37
N GLY A 79 -2.97 5.83 5.35
CA GLY A 79 -4.36 5.53 5.65
C GLY A 79 -5.29 6.47 4.87
N SER A 80 -6.59 6.21 4.90
CA SER A 80 -7.58 7.19 4.45
C SER A 80 -8.76 7.17 5.39
N ALA A 81 -9.33 8.32 5.68
CA ALA A 81 -10.65 8.35 6.31
C ALA A 81 -11.71 7.75 5.38
N GLY A 82 -12.80 7.29 6.00
CA GLY A 82 -14.01 6.91 5.28
C GLY A 82 -14.70 8.11 4.64
N THR A 83 -15.59 7.85 3.69
CA THR A 83 -16.44 8.88 3.08
C THR A 83 -17.86 8.35 2.93
N THR A 84 -18.84 9.24 3.05
CA THR A 84 -20.26 8.96 2.78
C THR A 84 -20.61 9.17 1.30
N SER A 85 -19.71 9.79 0.53
CA SER A 85 -19.84 9.99 -0.91
C SER A 85 -19.09 8.90 -1.69
N MET A 86 -19.46 8.72 -2.96
CA MET A 86 -18.72 7.81 -3.83
C MET A 86 -17.31 8.34 -4.07
N ARG A 87 -16.29 7.52 -3.80
CA ARG A 87 -14.87 7.81 -4.07
C ARG A 87 -14.27 6.65 -4.83
N ARG A 88 -14.09 6.82 -6.15
CA ARG A 88 -13.41 5.84 -6.99
C ARG A 88 -11.96 6.27 -7.18
N ALA A 89 -11.08 5.28 -7.19
CA ALA A 89 -9.67 5.52 -7.38
C ALA A 89 -9.03 4.37 -8.15
N PHE A 90 -7.93 4.68 -8.82
CA PHE A 90 -7.09 3.72 -9.49
C PHE A 90 -5.74 3.65 -8.76
N SER A 91 -5.26 2.44 -8.48
CA SER A 91 -4.02 2.23 -7.75
C SER A 91 -3.11 1.28 -8.51
N LEU A 92 -1.91 1.77 -8.83
CA LEU A 92 -0.85 1.01 -9.49
C LEU A 92 0.31 0.77 -8.53
N ARG A 93 0.85 -0.44 -8.59
CA ARG A 93 2.06 -0.85 -7.88
C ARG A 93 3.17 -1.04 -8.90
N PHE A 94 4.31 -0.43 -8.63
CA PHE A 94 5.49 -0.48 -9.48
C PHE A 94 6.53 -1.32 -8.74
N LEU A 95 7.18 -2.21 -9.47
CA LEU A 95 8.23 -3.07 -8.94
C LEU A 95 9.59 -2.49 -9.32
N GLY A 96 10.54 -2.58 -8.40
CA GLY A 96 11.95 -2.32 -8.70
C GLY A 96 12.53 -3.39 -9.63
N ASP A 97 13.65 -3.05 -10.25
CA ASP A 97 14.48 -3.93 -11.07
C ASP A 97 15.10 -5.09 -10.27
N ASP A 98 15.18 -4.96 -8.94
CA ASP A 98 15.67 -5.97 -8.00
C ASP A 98 14.55 -6.88 -7.42
N MET A 99 13.31 -6.72 -7.86
CA MET A 99 12.19 -7.49 -7.34
C MET A 99 12.17 -8.93 -7.84
N VAL A 100 11.99 -9.86 -6.90
CA VAL A 100 11.87 -11.30 -7.17
C VAL A 100 10.48 -11.82 -6.86
N HIS A 101 10.12 -12.92 -7.49
CA HIS A 101 8.89 -13.63 -7.19
C HIS A 101 8.96 -14.27 -5.80
N ALA A 102 8.06 -13.84 -4.91
CA ALA A 102 7.97 -14.30 -3.53
C ALA A 102 6.55 -14.84 -3.25
N PRO A 103 6.26 -16.11 -3.59
CA PRO A 103 4.99 -16.75 -3.27
C PRO A 103 4.66 -16.64 -1.78
N ARG A 104 3.39 -16.40 -1.46
CA ARG A 104 2.92 -16.35 -0.07
C ARG A 104 1.99 -17.54 0.21
N PRO A 105 2.03 -18.11 1.43
CA PRO A 105 1.10 -19.17 1.82
C PRO A 105 -0.34 -18.66 2.05
N TRP A 106 -0.56 -17.34 1.91
CA TRP A 106 -1.86 -16.69 2.01
C TRP A 106 -2.22 -15.99 0.70
N ARG A 107 -3.51 -15.68 0.54
CA ARG A 107 -4.04 -14.95 -0.61
C ARG A 107 -3.51 -13.51 -0.64
N THR A 108 -2.94 -13.09 -1.78
CA THR A 108 -2.50 -11.72 -2.05
C THR A 108 -3.58 -10.89 -2.73
N SER A 109 -3.41 -9.56 -2.77
CA SER A 109 -4.34 -8.64 -3.44
C SER A 109 -3.58 -7.63 -4.31
N PRO A 110 -3.65 -7.74 -5.65
CA PRO A 110 -4.34 -8.80 -6.40
C PRO A 110 -3.63 -10.17 -6.26
N GLU A 111 -4.41 -11.22 -6.43
CA GLU A 111 -3.92 -12.59 -6.64
C GLU A 111 -3.76 -12.81 -8.15
N PHE A 112 -2.63 -13.36 -8.57
CA PHE A 112 -2.36 -13.71 -9.96
C PHE A 112 -2.48 -15.23 -10.12
N ALA A 113 -3.65 -15.70 -10.57
CA ALA A 113 -3.91 -17.12 -10.73
C ALA A 113 -2.92 -17.76 -11.73
N GLY A 114 -2.37 -18.92 -11.38
CA GLY A 114 -1.40 -19.67 -12.20
C GLY A 114 0.04 -19.17 -12.13
N LEU A 115 0.29 -17.94 -11.65
CA LEU A 115 1.64 -17.34 -11.67
C LEU A 115 2.69 -18.20 -10.95
N LYS A 116 2.33 -18.79 -9.81
CA LYS A 116 3.26 -19.64 -9.03
C LYS A 116 3.68 -20.93 -9.75
N ASP A 117 2.89 -21.37 -10.72
CA ASP A 117 3.15 -22.57 -11.50
C ASP A 117 3.99 -22.24 -12.75
N GLU A 118 4.02 -20.97 -13.16
CA GLU A 118 4.75 -20.46 -14.33
C GLU A 118 6.08 -19.77 -13.96
N LEU A 119 6.14 -19.12 -12.79
CA LEU A 119 7.29 -18.36 -12.31
C LEU A 119 7.82 -18.97 -11.00
N PRO A 120 9.05 -19.52 -10.96
CA PRO A 120 9.63 -20.09 -9.74
C PRO A 120 9.80 -19.07 -8.61
N GLU A 121 9.96 -19.52 -7.37
CA GLU A 121 10.31 -18.63 -6.25
C GLU A 121 11.76 -18.11 -6.40
N GLY A 122 11.97 -16.84 -6.07
CA GLY A 122 13.29 -16.21 -5.99
C GLY A 122 13.87 -15.72 -7.32
N VAL A 123 13.21 -15.98 -8.46
CA VAL A 123 13.63 -15.43 -9.75
C VAL A 123 13.10 -14.01 -9.95
N PRO A 124 13.71 -13.18 -10.82
CA PRO A 124 13.18 -11.86 -11.17
C PRO A 124 11.72 -11.90 -11.62
N MET A 125 10.98 -10.80 -11.39
CA MET A 125 9.58 -10.63 -11.83
C MET A 125 9.46 -10.36 -13.35
N ASP A 126 10.06 -11.22 -14.17
CA ASP A 126 10.00 -11.17 -15.64
C ASP A 126 8.92 -12.13 -16.15
N HIS A 127 7.74 -11.58 -16.44
CA HIS A 127 6.58 -12.36 -16.88
C HIS A 127 5.57 -11.45 -17.60
N PRO A 128 4.79 -11.91 -18.61
CA PRO A 128 3.85 -11.06 -19.37
C PRO A 128 2.79 -10.33 -18.54
N LEU A 129 2.50 -10.80 -17.33
CA LEU A 129 1.59 -10.13 -16.37
C LEU A 129 2.24 -8.92 -15.68
N PHE A 130 3.56 -8.75 -15.78
CA PHE A 130 4.34 -7.66 -15.20
C PHE A 130 5.11 -6.94 -16.33
N PRO A 131 4.39 -6.20 -17.19
CA PRO A 131 5.03 -5.51 -18.30
C PRO A 131 6.02 -4.46 -17.81
N VAL A 132 7.15 -4.34 -18.53
CA VAL A 132 8.15 -3.30 -18.31
C VAL A 132 7.59 -1.96 -18.77
N LEU A 133 7.81 -0.92 -17.96
CA LEU A 133 7.51 0.46 -18.32
C LEU A 133 8.77 1.11 -18.89
N ILE A 134 8.62 1.81 -20.01
CA ILE A 134 9.69 2.48 -20.77
C ILE A 134 9.47 3.99 -20.68
#